data_AF-A0A841EWB1-F1
#
_entry.id   AF-A0A841EWB1-F1
#
_cell.length_a   1.000
_cell.length_b   1.000
_cell.length_c   1.000
_cell.angle_alpha   90.00
_cell.angle_beta   90.00
_cell.angle_gamma   90.00
#
_symmetry.space_group_name_H-M   'P 1'
#
loop_
_entity.id
_entity.type
_entity.pdbx_description
1 polymer ?
#
loop_
_entity_poly.entity_id
_entity_poly.type
_entity_poly.pdbx_seq_one_letter_code
_entity_poly.pdbx_strand_id
1 'polypeptide(L)'
;MRSKFLLYFLFGLTLILSLQGCHRHTVVKYANENSDFKVSYKDVVDFGDSALFVFEAFNKLNQVKVWEGDNLLGTAKFVKKKASIKIKFPKKGEKELIFIAEKEDKKFTKKIQALVVVVLPEKAITPPTKKVATKNKNTSASKVSDAQIFINDISYYVVERCKKNNLPTSVVIAMAALESGYGKSELAMNANNFFGLKDWTKDHTQAYQYTNQAYAGEVGNWYKKFNSREDCLDFFMEELLMHKTGKWRNDYSPAVKAYQENTKKGIDKVEAIEKFIEHLVDLGYTTLPKHQYVSRLKRLITQYNLIDL
;
A
#
# COMPACT_ATOMS: atom_id res chain seq x y z
N MET A 1 -2.27 18.01 50.88
CA MET A 1 -1.16 17.20 50.33
C MET A 1 -1.63 16.49 49.07
N ARG A 2 -0.91 16.73 47.95
CA ARG A 2 -0.76 15.96 46.69
C ARG A 2 -1.88 14.97 46.29
N SER A 3 -2.70 15.21 45.26
CA SER A 3 -2.41 15.32 43.80
C SER A 3 -2.58 13.98 43.04
N LYS A 4 -3.67 13.95 42.24
CA LYS A 4 -3.73 13.60 40.79
C LYS A 4 -3.89 12.14 40.32
N PHE A 5 -4.83 12.04 39.36
CA PHE A 5 -4.81 11.23 38.10
C PHE A 5 -5.27 9.76 38.24
N LEU A 6 -6.00 9.12 37.32
CA LEU A 6 -6.38 9.42 35.93
C LEU A 6 -7.56 8.51 35.51
N LEU A 7 -8.53 9.09 34.80
CA LEU A 7 -9.56 8.44 34.01
C LEU A 7 -8.94 7.85 32.73
N TYR A 8 -9.15 6.58 32.35
CA TYR A 8 -9.13 6.15 30.93
C TYR A 8 -9.81 4.78 30.72
N PHE A 9 -10.92 4.81 29.98
CA PHE A 9 -11.41 3.86 28.97
C PHE A 9 -11.24 2.35 29.21
N LEU A 10 -12.33 1.71 29.63
CA LEU A 10 -12.63 0.33 29.24
C LEU A 10 -13.07 0.32 27.76
N PHE A 11 -12.28 -0.29 26.89
CA PHE A 11 -12.81 -1.00 25.73
C PHE A 11 -12.13 -2.37 25.71
N GLY A 12 -12.90 -3.39 26.11
CA GLY A 12 -12.49 -4.78 25.99
C GLY A 12 -12.38 -5.14 24.53
N LEU A 13 -11.17 -5.49 24.09
CA LEU A 13 -10.94 -6.13 22.80
C LEU A 13 -10.82 -7.64 23.06
N THR A 14 -11.95 -8.34 22.99
CA THR A 14 -11.97 -9.80 22.95
C THR A 14 -11.63 -10.21 21.53
N LEU A 15 -10.36 -10.49 21.25
CA LEU A 15 -9.92 -11.03 19.96
C LEU A 15 -10.04 -12.56 20.00
N ILE A 16 -11.08 -13.08 19.36
CA ILE A 16 -11.22 -14.51 19.07
C ILE A 16 -10.18 -14.87 18.00
N LEU A 17 -9.21 -15.70 18.38
CA LEU A 17 -8.24 -16.30 17.47
C LEU A 17 -8.94 -17.29 16.53
N SER A 18 -9.06 -16.93 15.26
CA SER A 18 -9.24 -17.87 14.15
C SER A 18 -7.88 -18.08 13.48
N LEU A 19 -7.29 -19.25 13.73
CA LEU A 19 -6.04 -19.72 13.12
C LEU A 19 -6.33 -20.27 11.71
N GLN A 20 -6.29 -19.42 10.68
CA GLN A 20 -6.10 -19.87 9.29
C GLN A 20 -5.32 -18.81 8.47
N GLY A 21 -4.18 -19.23 7.89
CA GLY A 21 -3.43 -18.50 6.87
C GLY A 21 -2.58 -17.33 7.36
N CYS A 22 -1.33 -17.60 7.76
CA CYS A 22 -0.43 -16.55 8.24
C CYS A 22 0.19 -15.78 7.05
N HIS A 23 -0.57 -14.82 6.51
CA HIS A 23 -0.06 -13.92 5.47
C HIS A 23 0.92 -12.90 6.08
N ARG A 24 2.06 -12.67 5.43
CA ARG A 24 3.12 -11.74 5.91
C ARG A 24 2.71 -10.29 5.62
N HIS A 25 2.12 -9.63 6.62
CA HIS A 25 1.65 -8.25 6.55
C HIS A 25 2.82 -7.26 6.54
N THR A 26 2.71 -6.17 5.77
CA THR A 26 3.57 -4.99 5.87
C THR A 26 2.70 -3.83 6.29
N VAL A 27 2.51 -3.61 7.60
CA VAL A 27 1.79 -2.43 8.08
C VAL A 27 2.75 -1.27 8.35
N VAL A 28 2.63 -0.21 7.55
CA VAL A 28 3.18 1.11 7.89
C VAL A 28 2.34 1.70 9.02
N LYS A 29 2.76 1.55 10.28
CA LYS A 29 2.08 2.20 11.41
C LYS A 29 2.60 3.62 11.61
N TYR A 30 1.68 4.58 11.56
CA TYR A 30 1.93 5.98 11.86
C TYR A 30 2.07 6.20 13.35
N ALA A 31 3.13 6.90 13.66
CA ALA A 31 3.59 7.10 14.99
C ALA A 31 3.13 8.44 15.53
N ASN A 32 1.81 8.61 15.67
CA ASN A 32 1.14 9.83 16.18
C ASN A 32 1.46 11.11 15.36
N GLU A 33 0.44 11.86 14.95
CA GLU A 33 0.55 13.09 14.13
C GLU A 33 1.31 14.25 14.82
N ASN A 34 1.90 14.02 16.00
CA ASN A 34 2.59 14.98 16.86
C ASN A 34 4.02 14.55 17.25
N SER A 35 4.68 13.71 16.45
CA SER A 35 6.04 13.21 16.70
C SER A 35 7.10 13.87 15.80
N ASP A 36 8.35 13.92 16.29
CA ASP A 36 9.48 14.52 15.57
C ASP A 36 9.99 13.63 14.39
N PHE A 37 9.47 12.41 14.26
CA PHE A 37 9.84 11.43 13.23
C PHE A 37 8.75 10.36 13.02
N LYS A 38 8.72 9.72 11.86
CA LYS A 38 7.88 8.55 11.56
C LYS A 38 8.72 7.28 11.42
N VAL A 39 8.07 6.12 11.52
CA VAL A 39 8.68 4.79 11.37
C VAL A 39 7.83 3.89 10.46
N SER A 40 8.49 3.15 9.57
CA SER A 40 7.88 2.14 8.70
C SER A 40 8.48 0.77 9.02
N TYR A 41 7.63 -0.25 9.20
CA TYR A 41 8.06 -1.61 9.53
C TYR A 41 7.05 -2.66 9.04
N LYS A 42 7.37 -3.95 9.18
CA LYS A 42 6.40 -5.04 9.02
C LYS A 42 5.88 -5.44 10.39
N ASP A 43 4.57 -5.45 10.56
CA ASP A 43 3.89 -5.87 11.78
C ASP A 43 3.79 -7.38 11.93
N VAL A 44 4.09 -8.16 10.88
CA VAL A 44 4.28 -9.62 10.97
C VAL A 44 5.64 -10.00 10.43
N VAL A 45 6.41 -10.76 11.22
CA VAL A 45 7.79 -11.15 10.90
C VAL A 45 7.99 -12.63 11.20
N ASP A 46 8.62 -13.37 10.30
CA ASP A 46 8.88 -14.78 10.56
C ASP A 46 9.94 -14.97 11.65
N PHE A 47 9.73 -15.97 12.48
CA PHE A 47 10.64 -16.37 13.52
C PHE A 47 11.97 -16.82 12.90
N GLY A 48 13.04 -16.14 13.28
CA GLY A 48 14.37 -16.33 12.71
C GLY A 48 14.81 -15.20 11.78
N ASP A 49 13.87 -14.43 11.23
CA ASP A 49 14.15 -13.26 10.40
C ASP A 49 14.33 -11.98 11.23
N SER A 50 14.93 -10.98 10.60
CA SER A 50 15.04 -9.64 11.16
C SER A 50 13.91 -8.74 10.66
N ALA A 51 13.24 -8.06 11.58
CA ALA A 51 12.33 -6.96 11.30
C ALA A 51 13.12 -5.71 10.92
N LEU A 52 12.83 -5.11 9.77
CA LEU A 52 13.41 -3.83 9.36
C LEU A 52 12.50 -2.68 9.80
N PHE A 53 13.10 -1.70 10.48
CA PHE A 53 12.48 -0.43 10.82
C PHE A 53 13.19 0.67 10.06
N VAL A 54 12.43 1.50 9.35
CA VAL A 54 12.93 2.66 8.61
C VAL A 54 12.34 3.92 9.22
N PHE A 55 13.18 4.86 9.61
CA PHE A 55 12.78 6.09 10.27
C PHE A 55 13.02 7.29 9.36
N GLU A 56 12.09 8.23 9.36
CA GLU A 56 12.23 9.52 8.70
C GLU A 56 11.92 10.64 9.68
N ALA A 57 12.91 11.48 9.94
CA ALA A 57 12.80 12.61 10.84
C ALA A 57 12.23 13.83 10.10
N PHE A 58 11.32 14.56 10.75
CA PHE A 58 10.85 15.84 10.22
C PHE A 58 11.82 16.96 10.61
N ASN A 59 12.39 16.84 11.81
CA ASN A 59 13.38 17.73 12.39
C ASN A 59 14.79 17.11 12.40
N LYS A 60 15.81 17.89 12.79
CA LYS A 60 17.19 17.38 12.93
C LYS A 60 17.26 16.51 14.19
N LEU A 61 17.45 15.21 14.00
CA LEU A 61 17.59 14.20 15.06
C LEU A 61 18.96 13.54 14.93
N ASN A 62 19.54 13.12 16.06
CA ASN A 62 20.83 12.45 16.11
C ASN A 62 20.68 10.95 15.90
N GLN A 63 19.88 10.30 16.75
CA GLN A 63 19.67 8.85 16.71
C GLN A 63 18.28 8.46 17.24
N VAL A 64 17.85 7.25 16.91
CA VAL A 64 16.64 6.62 17.44
C VAL A 64 17.02 5.32 18.16
N LYS A 65 16.42 5.11 19.32
CA LYS A 65 16.56 3.90 20.14
C LYS A 65 15.26 3.09 20.06
N VAL A 66 15.40 1.77 19.95
CA VAL A 66 14.28 0.81 19.86
C VAL A 66 14.28 -0.09 21.08
N TRP A 67 13.16 -0.17 21.78
CA TRP A 67 13.00 -0.91 23.02
C TRP A 67 11.87 -1.94 22.93
N GLU A 68 11.98 -3.05 23.67
CA GLU A 68 10.89 -3.99 24.02
C GLU A 68 10.82 -4.05 25.54
N GLY A 69 9.78 -3.46 26.14
CA GLY A 69 9.77 -3.17 27.58
C GLY A 69 10.97 -2.29 27.98
N ASP A 70 11.75 -2.74 28.97
CA ASP A 70 12.97 -2.07 29.42
C ASP A 70 14.24 -2.51 28.66
N ASN A 71 14.11 -3.43 27.70
CA ASN A 71 15.25 -3.97 26.96
C ASN A 71 15.54 -3.15 25.70
N LEU A 72 16.75 -2.59 25.60
CA LEU A 72 17.20 -1.88 24.39
C LEU A 72 17.56 -2.89 23.30
N LEU A 73 16.77 -2.93 22.23
CA LEU A 73 17.00 -3.81 21.09
C LEU A 73 18.03 -3.24 20.10
N GLY A 74 18.17 -1.92 20.04
CA GLY A 74 19.20 -1.29 19.21
C GLY A 74 19.05 0.21 19.04
N THR A 75 20.05 0.81 18.37
CA THR A 75 20.11 2.25 18.09
C THR A 75 20.51 2.48 16.63
N ALA A 76 19.90 3.46 15.97
CA ALA A 76 20.25 3.89 14.61
C ALA A 76 20.44 5.39 14.53
N LYS A 77 21.52 5.83 13.87
CA LYS A 77 21.81 7.25 13.63
C LYS A 77 21.05 7.76 12.41
N PHE A 78 20.56 8.99 12.48
CA PHE A 78 19.96 9.65 11.34
C PHE A 78 21.04 10.25 10.44
N VAL A 79 20.95 9.96 9.14
CA VAL A 79 21.75 10.56 8.07
C VAL A 79 20.79 11.17 7.07
N LYS A 80 20.91 12.47 6.79
CA LYS A 80 19.97 13.22 5.92
C LYS A 80 18.51 12.95 6.28
N LYS A 81 18.19 13.04 7.58
CA LYS A 81 16.86 12.78 8.17
C LYS A 81 16.35 11.33 8.05
N LYS A 82 17.16 10.36 7.62
CA LYS A 82 16.76 8.95 7.53
C LYS A 82 17.61 8.08 8.45
N ALA A 83 16.99 7.11 9.11
CA ALA A 83 17.69 6.05 9.85
C ALA A 83 17.05 4.69 9.53
N SER A 84 17.78 3.60 9.72
CA SER A 84 17.17 2.26 9.64
C SER A 84 17.88 1.29 10.57
N ILE A 85 17.14 0.31 11.09
CA ILE A 85 17.69 -0.76 11.91
C ILE A 85 16.98 -2.08 11.60
N LYS A 86 17.74 -3.17 11.61
CA LYS A 86 17.20 -4.53 11.56
C LYS A 86 17.30 -5.15 12.95
N ILE A 87 16.19 -5.68 13.45
CA ILE A 87 16.11 -6.30 14.77
C ILE A 87 15.63 -7.73 14.60
N LYS A 88 16.38 -8.68 15.16
CA LYS A 88 15.98 -10.08 15.21
C LYS A 88 15.37 -10.38 16.57
N PHE A 89 14.19 -10.99 16.58
CA PHE A 89 13.52 -11.34 17.82
C PHE A 89 13.91 -12.76 18.26
N PRO A 90 14.31 -12.96 19.53
CA PRO A 90 14.75 -14.27 20.02
C PRO A 90 13.59 -15.23 20.27
N LYS A 91 12.35 -14.72 20.40
CA LYS A 91 11.15 -15.49 20.67
C LYS A 91 10.01 -15.10 19.73
N LYS A 92 9.20 -16.08 19.35
CA LYS A 92 7.91 -15.88 18.67
C LYS A 92 6.88 -15.20 19.59
N GLY A 93 5.81 -14.69 19.02
CA GLY A 93 4.72 -14.01 19.71
C GLY A 93 4.72 -12.50 19.46
N GLU A 94 3.82 -11.80 20.15
CA GLU A 94 3.66 -10.36 20.06
C GLU A 94 4.83 -9.61 20.70
N LYS A 95 5.21 -8.49 20.09
CA LYS A 95 6.33 -7.62 20.44
C LYS A 95 5.84 -6.19 20.49
N GLU A 96 5.66 -5.68 21.70
CA GLU A 96 5.40 -4.28 21.94
C GLU A 96 6.72 -3.51 21.93
N LEU A 97 6.85 -2.61 20.97
CA LEU A 97 8.06 -1.82 20.76
C LEU A 97 7.84 -0.36 21.10
N ILE A 98 8.88 0.26 21.62
CA ILE A 98 8.93 1.70 21.87
C ILE A 98 10.10 2.30 21.11
N PHE A 99 9.84 3.32 20.30
CA PHE A 99 10.86 4.12 19.63
C PHE A 99 10.96 5.49 20.29
N ILE A 100 12.19 5.89 20.61
CA ILE A 100 12.50 7.20 21.20
C ILE A 100 13.71 7.76 20.46
N ALA A 101 13.58 8.96 19.90
CA ALA A 101 14.69 9.63 19.26
C ALA A 101 15.34 10.66 20.18
N GLU A 102 16.61 10.94 19.93
CA GLU A 102 17.42 11.91 20.65
C GLU A 102 17.72 13.09 19.73
N LYS A 103 17.47 14.30 20.23
CA LYS A 103 17.82 15.58 19.58
C LYS A 103 19.30 15.88 19.77
N GLU A 104 19.82 16.90 19.08
CA GLU A 104 21.23 17.28 19.20
C GLU A 104 21.62 17.75 20.62
N ASP A 105 20.66 18.34 21.35
CA ASP A 105 20.83 18.77 22.74
C ASP A 105 20.64 17.63 23.77
N LYS A 106 20.67 16.37 23.31
CA LYS A 106 20.46 15.15 24.11
C LYS A 106 19.07 15.03 24.76
N LYS A 107 18.11 15.90 24.40
CA LYS A 107 16.72 15.72 24.82
C LYS A 107 16.05 14.63 24.00
N PHE A 108 15.16 13.88 24.65
CA PHE A 108 14.39 12.82 24.00
C PHE A 108 13.08 13.36 23.39
N THR A 109 12.67 12.75 22.29
CA THR A 109 11.39 13.02 21.62
C THR A 109 10.24 12.28 22.31
N LYS A 110 9.00 12.58 21.90
CA LYS A 110 7.83 11.79 22.31
C LYS A 110 8.02 10.33 21.87
N LYS A 111 7.68 9.40 22.76
CA LYS A 111 7.72 7.97 22.47
C LYS A 111 6.70 7.59 21.41
N ILE A 112 7.08 6.62 20.58
CA ILE A 112 6.22 6.00 19.58
C ILE A 112 6.07 4.53 19.95
N GLN A 113 4.84 4.04 20.00
CA GLN A 113 4.56 2.62 20.27
C GLN A 113 4.24 1.86 18.99
N ALA A 114 4.63 0.61 18.93
CA ALA A 114 4.45 -0.30 17.81
C ALA A 114 4.19 -1.72 18.29
N LEU A 115 3.49 -2.51 17.48
CA LEU A 115 3.25 -3.93 17.72
C LEU A 115 3.74 -4.73 16.52
N VAL A 116 4.64 -5.68 16.77
CA VAL A 116 5.13 -6.65 15.78
C VAL A 116 4.81 -8.07 16.26
N VAL A 117 4.26 -8.90 15.39
CA VAL A 117 3.91 -10.30 15.67
C VAL A 117 4.93 -11.19 15.00
N VAL A 118 5.68 -11.94 15.82
CA VAL A 118 6.70 -12.87 15.32
C VAL A 118 6.10 -14.26 15.20
N VAL A 119 5.92 -14.74 13.98
CA VAL A 119 5.17 -15.97 13.66
C VAL A 119 6.11 -17.05 13.13
N LEU A 120 5.79 -18.33 13.28
CA LEU A 120 6.58 -19.37 12.64
C LEU A 120 6.41 -19.29 11.12
N PRO A 121 7.47 -19.55 10.32
CA PRO A 121 7.33 -19.57 8.87
C PRO A 121 6.38 -20.69 8.44
N GLU A 122 5.42 -20.35 7.57
CA GLU A 122 4.46 -21.31 7.04
C GLU A 122 5.20 -22.33 6.14
N LYS A 123 5.04 -23.64 6.42
CA LYS A 123 5.66 -24.71 5.62
C LYS A 123 5.04 -24.66 4.21
N ALA A 124 5.85 -24.38 3.20
CA ALA A 124 5.46 -24.48 1.80
C ALA A 124 5.08 -25.94 1.47
N ILE A 125 3.80 -26.21 1.20
CA ILE A 125 3.34 -27.48 0.62
C ILE A 125 3.52 -27.34 -0.90
N THR A 126 4.51 -28.03 -1.46
CA THR A 126 4.77 -28.06 -2.91
C THR A 126 3.95 -29.16 -3.60
N PRO A 127 3.34 -28.92 -4.79
CA PRO A 127 2.87 -30.00 -5.67
C PRO A 127 4.06 -30.85 -6.16
N PRO A 128 3.88 -32.13 -6.51
CA PRO A 128 4.99 -33.03 -6.82
C PRO A 128 5.51 -32.75 -8.23
N THR A 129 6.72 -32.22 -8.35
CA THR A 129 7.51 -32.29 -9.59
C THR A 129 8.85 -32.95 -9.33
N LYS A 130 9.19 -33.85 -10.26
CA LYS A 130 10.37 -34.73 -10.26
C LYS A 130 11.66 -33.94 -10.01
N LYS A 131 12.53 -34.57 -9.21
CA LYS A 131 13.88 -34.14 -8.86
C LYS A 131 14.72 -33.85 -10.10
N VAL A 132 15.35 -32.67 -10.15
CA VAL A 132 16.69 -32.48 -10.73
C VAL A 132 17.51 -31.62 -9.78
N ALA A 133 18.76 -32.05 -9.59
CA ALA A 133 19.60 -31.73 -8.46
C ALA A 133 20.10 -30.27 -8.38
N THR A 134 20.31 -29.89 -7.12
CA THR A 134 20.94 -28.69 -6.55
C THR A 134 22.23 -28.21 -7.21
N LYS A 135 22.35 -26.88 -7.35
CA LYS A 135 23.58 -26.14 -6.98
C LYS A 135 23.22 -24.83 -6.27
N ASN A 136 23.63 -24.72 -5.02
CA ASN A 136 23.67 -23.49 -4.22
C ASN A 136 24.58 -22.45 -4.86
N LYS A 137 24.17 -21.17 -4.82
CA LYS A 137 25.07 -20.01 -4.69
C LYS A 137 24.32 -18.75 -4.21
N ASN A 138 24.69 -18.34 -3.00
CA ASN A 138 24.87 -16.98 -2.48
C ASN A 138 23.67 -16.03 -2.34
N THR A 139 23.36 -15.80 -1.06
CA THR A 139 22.87 -14.60 -0.38
C THR A 139 23.29 -13.28 -1.06
N SER A 140 22.31 -12.59 -1.64
CA SER A 140 22.36 -11.16 -1.96
C SER A 140 21.14 -10.48 -1.34
N ALA A 141 21.33 -9.39 -0.59
CA ALA A 141 20.25 -8.58 -0.04
C ALA A 141 19.28 -8.17 -1.16
N SER A 142 18.04 -8.69 -1.12
CA SER A 142 17.03 -8.41 -2.15
C SER A 142 16.69 -6.92 -2.16
N LYS A 143 17.11 -6.22 -3.21
CA LYS A 143 16.69 -4.86 -3.56
C LYS A 143 15.16 -4.83 -3.65
N VAL A 144 14.51 -3.86 -2.98
CA VAL A 144 13.07 -3.60 -3.16
C VAL A 144 12.84 -3.28 -4.64
N SER A 145 11.91 -3.96 -5.29
CA SER A 145 11.64 -3.76 -6.71
C SER A 145 11.00 -2.40 -6.97
N ASP A 146 11.27 -1.79 -8.13
CA ASP A 146 10.61 -0.54 -8.54
C ASP A 146 9.09 -0.65 -8.51
N ALA A 147 8.56 -1.84 -8.79
CA ALA A 147 7.14 -2.13 -8.74
C ALA A 147 6.58 -2.00 -7.32
N GLN A 148 7.30 -2.51 -6.31
CA GLN A 148 6.91 -2.34 -4.91
C GLN A 148 7.05 -0.87 -4.46
N ILE A 149 8.05 -0.14 -4.97
CA ILE A 149 8.20 1.29 -4.70
C ILE A 149 6.98 2.06 -5.22
N PHE A 150 6.56 1.80 -6.45
CA PHE A 150 5.37 2.42 -7.03
C PHE A 150 4.10 2.12 -6.22
N ILE A 151 3.86 0.85 -5.87
CA ILE A 151 2.70 0.45 -5.06
C ILE A 151 2.68 1.23 -3.74
N ASN A 152 3.83 1.30 -3.04
CA ASN A 152 3.92 1.99 -1.78
C ASN A 152 3.69 3.51 -1.92
N ASP A 153 4.22 4.12 -2.99
CA ASP A 153 4.08 5.55 -3.30
C ASP A 153 2.61 5.95 -3.43
N ILE A 154 1.86 5.23 -4.27
CA ILE A 154 0.45 5.58 -4.51
C ILE A 154 -0.48 5.11 -3.36
N SER A 155 -0.13 4.03 -2.65
CA SER A 155 -0.96 3.51 -1.55
C SER A 155 -1.16 4.55 -0.45
N TYR A 156 -0.11 5.32 -0.14
CA TYR A 156 -0.18 6.42 0.84
C TYR A 156 -1.32 7.39 0.52
N TYR A 157 -1.46 7.77 -0.75
CA TYR A 157 -2.44 8.74 -1.20
C TYR A 157 -3.86 8.18 -1.32
N VAL A 158 -3.97 6.94 -1.81
CA VAL A 158 -5.24 6.31 -2.19
C VAL A 158 -6.02 5.77 -0.99
N VAL A 159 -5.36 5.23 0.03
CA VAL A 159 -6.01 4.54 1.16
C VAL A 159 -7.02 5.43 1.89
N GLU A 160 -6.63 6.64 2.28
CA GLU A 160 -7.52 7.54 3.04
C GLU A 160 -8.73 7.98 2.21
N ARG A 161 -8.51 8.27 0.92
CA ARG A 161 -9.56 8.70 -0.02
C ARG A 161 -10.55 7.58 -0.31
N CYS A 162 -10.06 6.37 -0.53
CA CYS A 162 -10.91 5.21 -0.73
C CYS A 162 -11.71 4.89 0.53
N LYS A 163 -11.10 4.94 1.72
CA LYS A 163 -11.79 4.75 3.00
C LYS A 163 -12.92 5.77 3.21
N LYS A 164 -12.63 7.06 2.96
CA LYS A 164 -13.62 8.14 3.08
C LYS A 164 -14.85 7.93 2.18
N ASN A 165 -14.66 7.34 1.00
CA ASN A 165 -15.72 7.16 0.00
C ASN A 165 -16.23 5.70 -0.10
N ASN A 166 -15.77 4.81 0.80
CA ASN A 166 -16.02 3.37 0.74
C ASN A 166 -15.78 2.76 -0.66
N LEU A 167 -14.60 3.03 -1.23
CA LEU A 167 -14.11 2.45 -2.48
C LEU A 167 -13.17 1.26 -2.20
N PRO A 168 -13.07 0.28 -3.11
CA PRO A 168 -12.13 -0.82 -2.97
C PRO A 168 -10.68 -0.34 -3.24
N THR A 169 -9.98 0.07 -2.18
CA THR A 169 -8.58 0.55 -2.21
C THR A 169 -7.65 -0.38 -3.01
N SER A 170 -7.81 -1.69 -2.81
CA SER A 170 -7.03 -2.74 -3.48
C SER A 170 -7.14 -2.68 -5.00
N VAL A 171 -8.35 -2.42 -5.51
CA VAL A 171 -8.64 -2.36 -6.94
C VAL A 171 -8.04 -1.10 -7.54
N VAL A 172 -8.18 0.06 -6.89
CA VAL A 172 -7.61 1.32 -7.39
C VAL A 172 -6.09 1.22 -7.55
N ILE A 173 -5.39 0.70 -6.54
CA ILE A 173 -3.93 0.52 -6.57
C ILE A 173 -3.52 -0.51 -7.64
N ALA A 174 -4.22 -1.65 -7.70
CA ALA A 174 -3.91 -2.70 -8.66
C ALA A 174 -4.15 -2.24 -10.11
N MET A 175 -5.22 -1.49 -10.36
CA MET A 175 -5.49 -0.89 -11.67
C MET A 175 -4.42 0.14 -12.02
N ALA A 176 -4.08 1.07 -11.13
CA ALA A 176 -3.01 2.02 -11.38
C ALA A 176 -1.69 1.32 -11.74
N ALA A 177 -1.33 0.24 -11.04
CA ALA A 177 -0.12 -0.53 -11.34
C ALA A 177 -0.21 -1.28 -12.68
N LEU A 178 -1.34 -1.92 -12.98
CA LEU A 178 -1.56 -2.66 -14.21
C LEU A 178 -1.52 -1.75 -15.44
N GLU A 179 -2.30 -0.66 -15.41
CA GLU A 179 -2.51 0.22 -16.55
C GLU A 179 -1.28 1.10 -16.85
N SER A 180 -0.52 1.47 -15.82
CA SER A 180 0.67 2.31 -15.97
C SER A 180 1.99 1.54 -16.07
N GLY A 181 1.96 0.20 -15.94
CA GLY A 181 3.17 -0.60 -15.81
C GLY A 181 4.03 -0.18 -14.62
N TYR A 182 3.40 0.02 -13.45
CA TYR A 182 4.01 0.56 -12.24
C TYR A 182 4.60 1.97 -12.41
N GLY A 183 3.87 2.85 -13.12
CA GLY A 183 4.23 4.24 -13.35
C GLY A 183 5.30 4.45 -14.43
N LYS A 184 5.63 3.41 -15.19
CA LYS A 184 6.71 3.42 -16.19
C LYS A 184 6.22 3.60 -17.63
N SER A 185 4.90 3.56 -17.87
CA SER A 185 4.35 3.88 -19.19
C SER A 185 4.66 5.33 -19.56
N GLU A 186 4.73 5.61 -20.85
CA GLU A 186 5.03 6.96 -21.34
C GLU A 186 3.99 7.98 -20.83
N LEU A 187 2.71 7.62 -20.85
CA LEU A 187 1.63 8.46 -20.30
C LEU A 187 1.79 8.72 -18.81
N ALA A 188 2.21 7.71 -18.03
CA ALA A 188 2.44 7.87 -16.61
C ALA A 188 3.63 8.79 -16.32
N MET A 189 4.72 8.66 -17.08
CA MET A 189 5.95 9.44 -16.88
C MET A 189 5.83 10.88 -17.38
N ASN A 190 5.20 11.09 -18.54
CA ASN A 190 5.21 12.38 -19.24
C ASN A 190 3.90 13.17 -19.09
N ALA A 191 2.81 12.50 -18.73
CA ALA A 191 1.49 13.11 -18.60
C ALA A 191 0.82 12.87 -17.23
N ASN A 192 1.51 12.22 -16.29
CA ASN A 192 0.96 11.77 -15.00
C ASN A 192 -0.33 10.95 -15.15
N ASN A 193 -0.55 10.29 -16.29
CA ASN A 193 -1.79 9.59 -16.60
C ASN A 193 -1.60 8.08 -16.45
N PHE A 194 -2.01 7.55 -15.30
CA PHE A 194 -1.84 6.13 -14.97
C PHE A 194 -2.79 5.19 -15.71
N PHE A 195 -3.95 5.69 -16.13
CA PHE A 195 -5.06 4.86 -16.62
C PHE A 195 -5.30 4.99 -18.12
N GLY A 196 -4.40 5.65 -18.86
CA GLY A 196 -4.53 5.83 -20.30
C GLY A 196 -5.77 6.63 -20.70
N LEU A 197 -6.20 7.58 -19.86
CA LEU A 197 -7.45 8.31 -20.08
C LEU A 197 -7.34 9.20 -21.31
N LYS A 198 -8.14 8.92 -22.34
CA LYS A 198 -8.24 9.76 -23.54
C LYS A 198 -8.84 11.11 -23.22
N ASP A 199 -8.35 12.14 -23.91
CA ASP A 199 -8.92 13.48 -23.87
C ASP A 199 -9.93 13.64 -25.00
N TRP A 200 -11.15 14.03 -24.62
CA TRP A 200 -12.30 14.14 -25.51
C TRP A 200 -12.76 15.59 -25.71
N THR A 201 -12.00 16.55 -25.21
CA THR A 201 -12.24 17.97 -25.47
C THR A 201 -12.03 18.27 -26.95
N LYS A 202 -12.65 19.34 -27.45
CA LYS A 202 -12.36 19.83 -28.81
C LYS A 202 -10.99 20.53 -28.88
N ASP A 203 -10.55 21.06 -27.74
CA ASP A 203 -9.27 21.73 -27.57
C ASP A 203 -8.30 20.80 -26.83
N HIS A 204 -7.27 20.35 -27.55
CA HIS A 204 -6.24 19.44 -27.06
C HIS A 204 -4.95 20.16 -26.63
N THR A 205 -4.96 21.49 -26.48
CA THR A 205 -3.78 22.29 -26.09
C THR A 205 -3.10 21.77 -24.83
N GLN A 206 -3.88 21.23 -23.88
CA GLN A 206 -3.38 20.67 -22.63
C GLN A 206 -3.26 19.14 -22.64
N ALA A 207 -3.53 18.48 -23.75
CA ALA A 207 -3.46 17.04 -23.88
C ALA A 207 -2.03 16.55 -24.19
N TYR A 208 -1.85 15.23 -24.15
CA TYR A 208 -0.61 14.56 -24.49
C TYR A 208 -0.84 13.56 -25.62
N GLN A 209 0.12 13.43 -26.53
CA GLN A 209 0.18 12.36 -27.52
C GLN A 209 1.45 11.56 -27.30
N TYR A 210 1.38 10.26 -27.56
CA TYR A 210 2.57 9.43 -27.59
C TYR A 210 3.60 9.98 -28.57
N THR A 211 4.84 9.98 -28.13
CA THR A 211 6.02 10.39 -28.87
C THR A 211 6.88 9.20 -29.27
N ASN A 212 6.77 8.06 -28.57
CA ASN A 212 7.49 6.85 -28.92
C ASN A 212 6.79 6.07 -30.04
N GLN A 213 7.57 5.71 -31.06
CA GLN A 213 7.13 4.96 -32.23
C GLN A 213 6.62 3.54 -31.92
N ALA A 214 6.96 2.98 -30.75
CA ALA A 214 6.39 1.73 -30.24
C ALA A 214 4.86 1.81 -30.06
N TYR A 215 4.28 3.01 -29.98
CA TYR A 215 2.84 3.25 -29.89
C TYR A 215 2.23 3.73 -31.22
N ALA A 216 2.75 3.26 -32.36
CA ALA A 216 2.27 3.67 -33.70
C ALA A 216 0.75 3.48 -33.91
N GLY A 217 0.11 2.52 -33.23
CA GLY A 217 -1.34 2.32 -33.25
C GLY A 217 -2.16 3.37 -32.51
N GLU A 218 -1.51 4.24 -31.73
CA GLU A 218 -2.14 5.32 -30.95
C GLU A 218 -1.95 6.70 -31.59
N VAL A 219 -1.35 6.75 -32.79
CA VAL A 219 -1.16 8.01 -33.54
C VAL A 219 -2.51 8.66 -33.80
N GLY A 220 -2.62 9.96 -33.48
CA GLY A 220 -3.86 10.73 -33.60
C GLY A 220 -4.77 10.69 -32.37
N ASN A 221 -4.49 9.84 -31.38
CA ASN A 221 -5.18 9.89 -30.09
C ASN A 221 -4.58 10.97 -29.18
N TRP A 222 -5.45 11.63 -28.41
CA TRP A 222 -5.07 12.59 -27.38
C TRP A 222 -5.42 12.02 -26.01
N TYR A 223 -4.54 12.26 -25.04
CA TYR A 223 -4.67 11.76 -23.67
C TYR A 223 -4.68 12.90 -22.68
N LYS A 224 -5.43 12.74 -21.59
CA LYS A 224 -5.43 13.72 -20.51
C LYS A 224 -4.02 13.83 -19.93
N LYS A 225 -3.56 15.06 -19.74
CA LYS A 225 -2.38 15.39 -18.96
C LYS A 225 -2.81 15.93 -17.60
N PHE A 226 -2.28 15.35 -16.54
CA PHE A 226 -2.56 15.77 -15.17
C PHE A 226 -1.38 16.57 -14.61
N ASN A 227 -1.65 17.53 -13.72
CA ASN A 227 -0.57 18.32 -13.11
C ASN A 227 0.28 17.48 -12.17
N SER A 228 -0.31 16.45 -11.56
CA SER A 228 0.33 15.53 -10.63
C SER A 228 -0.23 14.11 -10.77
N ARG A 229 0.43 13.13 -10.14
CA ARG A 229 -0.06 11.74 -10.06
C ARG A 229 -1.31 11.66 -9.20
N GLU A 230 -1.34 12.47 -8.17
CA GLU A 230 -2.44 12.70 -7.24
C GLU A 230 -3.70 13.17 -7.98
N ASP A 231 -3.58 14.16 -8.87
CA ASP A 231 -4.69 14.67 -9.70
C ASP A 231 -5.28 13.56 -10.58
N CYS A 232 -4.44 12.66 -11.11
CA CYS A 232 -4.90 11.51 -11.90
C CYS A 232 -5.67 10.50 -11.05
N LEU A 233 -5.17 10.20 -9.84
CA LEU A 233 -5.83 9.29 -8.91
C LEU A 233 -7.16 9.87 -8.41
N ASP A 234 -7.20 11.16 -8.08
CA ASP A 234 -8.43 11.86 -7.70
C ASP A 234 -9.42 11.85 -8.88
N PHE A 235 -9.01 12.15 -10.10
CA PHE A 235 -9.89 12.07 -11.26
C PHE A 235 -10.46 10.66 -11.48
N PHE A 236 -9.61 9.64 -11.34
CA PHE A 236 -10.04 8.25 -11.46
C PHE A 236 -11.08 7.86 -10.40
N MET A 237 -10.86 8.21 -9.13
CA MET A 237 -11.81 7.90 -8.06
C MET A 237 -13.08 8.74 -8.15
N GLU A 238 -12.96 10.05 -8.36
CA GLU A 238 -14.07 10.98 -8.27
C GLU A 238 -14.90 11.03 -9.55
N GLU A 239 -14.28 11.16 -10.71
CA GLU A 239 -15.00 11.35 -11.97
C GLU A 239 -15.28 10.04 -12.69
N LEU A 240 -14.33 9.10 -12.66
CA LEU A 240 -14.50 7.84 -13.36
C LEU A 240 -15.29 6.83 -12.51
N LEU A 241 -14.85 6.53 -11.28
CA LEU A 241 -15.54 5.57 -10.42
C LEU A 241 -16.82 6.11 -9.80
N MET A 242 -16.81 7.34 -9.25
CA MET A 242 -17.98 7.87 -8.53
C MET A 242 -18.90 8.75 -9.38
N HIS A 243 -18.47 9.15 -10.59
CA HIS A 243 -19.20 10.06 -11.47
C HIS A 243 -19.63 11.37 -10.78
N LYS A 244 -18.78 11.87 -9.89
CA LYS A 244 -19.11 12.92 -8.91
C LYS A 244 -19.65 14.21 -9.52
N THR A 245 -19.13 14.66 -10.68
CA THR A 245 -19.65 15.85 -11.36
C THR A 245 -20.68 15.55 -12.45
N GLY A 246 -20.85 14.29 -12.84
CA GLY A 246 -21.70 13.91 -13.97
C GLY A 246 -21.12 14.19 -15.36
N LYS A 247 -19.92 14.78 -15.45
CA LYS A 247 -19.37 15.29 -16.73
C LYS A 247 -18.53 14.27 -17.50
N TRP A 248 -18.02 13.25 -16.83
CA TRP A 248 -17.24 12.23 -17.50
C TRP A 248 -18.14 11.33 -18.35
N ARG A 249 -17.70 11.00 -19.56
CA ARG A 249 -18.53 10.28 -20.56
C ARG A 249 -18.95 8.87 -20.14
N ASN A 250 -18.14 8.20 -19.32
CA ASN A 250 -18.43 6.86 -18.84
C ASN A 250 -18.79 6.93 -17.36
N ASP A 251 -19.90 6.31 -16.97
CA ASP A 251 -20.35 6.25 -15.58
C ASP A 251 -20.08 4.85 -15.01
N TYR A 252 -19.13 4.74 -14.07
CA TYR A 252 -18.87 3.52 -13.32
C TYR A 252 -19.43 3.55 -11.89
N SER A 253 -20.20 4.59 -11.54
CA SER A 253 -20.87 4.70 -10.24
C SER A 253 -21.80 3.54 -9.90
N PRO A 254 -22.43 2.82 -10.86
CA PRO A 254 -23.18 1.60 -10.54
C PRO A 254 -22.31 0.51 -9.89
N ALA A 255 -21.05 0.35 -10.32
CA ALA A 255 -20.12 -0.61 -9.71
C ALA A 255 -19.78 -0.20 -8.27
N VAL A 256 -19.54 1.09 -8.04
CA VAL A 256 -19.29 1.64 -6.70
C VAL A 256 -20.49 1.42 -5.78
N LYS A 257 -21.70 1.76 -6.22
CA LYS A 257 -22.94 1.56 -5.44
C LYS A 257 -23.13 0.09 -5.06
N ALA A 258 -22.95 -0.82 -6.02
CA ALA A 258 -23.04 -2.26 -5.78
C ALA A 258 -21.99 -2.74 -4.76
N TYR A 259 -20.75 -2.27 -4.85
CA TYR A 259 -19.70 -2.59 -3.86
C TYR A 259 -20.08 -2.08 -2.46
N GLN A 260 -20.54 -0.84 -2.36
CA GLN A 260 -20.95 -0.25 -1.08
C GLN A 260 -22.14 -1.02 -0.47
N GLU A 261 -23.09 -1.46 -1.28
CA GLU A 261 -24.20 -2.32 -0.82
C GLU A 261 -23.71 -3.70 -0.35
N ASN A 262 -22.79 -4.32 -1.09
CA ASN A 262 -22.21 -5.62 -0.72
C ASN A 262 -21.46 -5.52 0.61
N THR A 263 -20.65 -4.47 0.81
CA THR A 263 -19.96 -4.24 2.09
C THR A 263 -20.93 -4.03 3.25
N LYS A 264 -22.04 -3.28 3.05
CA LYS A 264 -23.09 -3.10 4.06
C LYS A 264 -23.80 -4.40 4.43
N LYS A 265 -23.96 -5.30 3.45
CA LYS A 265 -24.56 -6.64 3.66
C LYS A 265 -23.59 -7.62 4.33
N GLY A 266 -22.34 -7.22 4.59
CA GLY A 266 -21.33 -8.10 5.18
C GLY A 266 -20.83 -9.20 4.24
N ILE A 267 -20.93 -9.00 2.92
CA ILE A 267 -20.32 -9.91 1.95
C ILE A 267 -18.80 -9.91 2.18
N ASP A 268 -18.18 -11.09 2.02
CA ASP A 268 -16.74 -11.25 2.12
C ASP A 268 -15.98 -10.22 1.27
N LYS A 269 -14.89 -9.67 1.81
CA LYS A 269 -14.16 -8.56 1.17
C LYS A 269 -13.59 -8.99 -0.20
N VAL A 270 -13.09 -10.21 -0.33
CA VAL A 270 -12.53 -10.73 -1.58
C VAL A 270 -13.64 -10.93 -2.60
N GLU A 271 -14.78 -11.48 -2.17
CA GLU A 271 -15.96 -11.63 -3.03
C GLU A 271 -16.49 -10.26 -3.50
N ALA A 272 -16.60 -9.27 -2.60
CA ALA A 272 -17.05 -7.93 -2.94
C ALA A 272 -16.10 -7.22 -3.93
N ILE A 273 -14.77 -7.41 -3.78
CA ILE A 273 -13.74 -6.92 -4.71
C ILE A 273 -13.89 -7.57 -6.08
N GLU A 274 -14.07 -8.89 -6.14
CA GLU A 274 -14.23 -9.61 -7.41
C GLU A 274 -15.48 -9.16 -8.15
N LYS A 275 -16.64 -9.09 -7.46
CA LYS A 275 -17.88 -8.54 -8.02
C LYS A 275 -17.72 -7.11 -8.52
N PHE A 276 -16.96 -6.28 -7.81
CA PHE A 276 -16.69 -4.91 -8.25
C PHE A 276 -15.90 -4.88 -9.57
N ILE A 277 -14.83 -5.68 -9.67
CA ILE A 277 -14.03 -5.75 -10.90
C ILE A 277 -14.86 -6.29 -12.07
N GLU A 278 -15.64 -7.35 -11.84
CA GLU A 278 -16.53 -7.91 -12.87
C GLU A 278 -17.53 -6.87 -13.38
N HIS A 279 -18.12 -6.11 -12.46
CA HIS A 279 -19.08 -5.06 -12.81
C HIS A 279 -18.41 -3.92 -13.60
N LEU A 280 -17.17 -3.53 -13.28
CA LEU A 280 -16.43 -2.58 -14.12
C LEU A 280 -16.26 -3.09 -15.55
N VAL A 281 -15.98 -4.39 -15.74
CA VAL A 281 -15.88 -4.98 -17.08
C VAL A 281 -17.23 -5.00 -17.79
N ASP A 282 -18.31 -5.33 -17.07
CA ASP A 282 -19.68 -5.33 -17.63
C ASP A 282 -20.12 -3.92 -18.09
N LEU A 283 -19.63 -2.88 -17.42
CA LEU A 283 -19.82 -1.47 -17.80
C LEU A 283 -18.87 -1.02 -18.93
N GLY A 284 -18.04 -1.91 -19.46
CA GLY A 284 -17.18 -1.64 -20.60
C GLY A 284 -15.86 -0.94 -20.28
N TYR A 285 -15.31 -1.11 -19.06
CA TYR A 285 -14.01 -0.53 -18.70
C TYR A 285 -12.87 -1.01 -19.60
N THR A 286 -12.92 -2.26 -20.04
CA THR A 286 -11.91 -2.88 -20.90
C THR A 286 -12.56 -3.74 -21.97
N THR A 287 -11.86 -3.92 -23.08
CA THR A 287 -12.21 -4.89 -24.14
C THR A 287 -11.65 -6.28 -23.88
N LEU A 288 -10.81 -6.45 -22.84
CA LEU A 288 -10.31 -7.75 -22.44
C LEU A 288 -11.46 -8.64 -21.95
N PRO A 289 -11.41 -9.96 -22.22
CA PRO A 289 -12.39 -10.88 -21.64
C PRO A 289 -12.41 -10.78 -20.11
N LYS A 290 -13.61 -10.74 -19.51
CA LYS A 290 -13.83 -10.55 -18.06
C LYS A 290 -12.89 -11.39 -17.19
N HIS A 291 -12.82 -12.70 -17.43
CA HIS A 291 -11.97 -13.61 -16.67
C HIS A 291 -10.48 -13.22 -16.71
N GLN A 292 -9.98 -12.67 -17.82
CA GLN A 292 -8.59 -12.24 -17.95
C GLN A 292 -8.31 -10.98 -17.15
N TYR A 293 -9.19 -9.98 -17.21
CA TYR A 293 -9.01 -8.73 -16.49
C TYR A 293 -9.11 -8.95 -14.97
N VAL A 294 -10.13 -9.69 -14.54
CA VAL A 294 -10.30 -10.11 -13.14
C VAL A 294 -9.07 -10.88 -12.65
N SER A 295 -8.58 -11.86 -13.42
CA SER A 295 -7.39 -12.64 -13.05
C SER A 295 -6.13 -11.78 -12.93
N ARG A 296 -5.92 -10.82 -13.84
CA ARG A 296 -4.77 -9.90 -13.79
C ARG A 296 -4.80 -9.04 -12.53
N LEU A 297 -5.95 -8.46 -12.19
CA LEU A 297 -6.09 -7.63 -10.99
C LEU A 297 -6.01 -8.45 -9.71
N LYS A 298 -6.69 -9.61 -9.63
CA LYS A 298 -6.59 -10.51 -8.48
C LYS A 298 -5.13 -10.92 -8.23
N ARG A 299 -4.38 -11.26 -9.28
CA ARG A 299 -2.96 -11.58 -9.15
C ARG A 299 -2.16 -10.42 -8.54
N LEU A 300 -2.38 -9.18 -8.97
CA LEU A 300 -1.69 -8.02 -8.41
C LEU A 300 -2.11 -7.74 -6.96
N ILE A 301 -3.42 -7.81 -6.68
CA ILE A 301 -3.98 -7.64 -5.34
C ILE A 301 -3.38 -8.66 -4.36
N THR A 302 -3.27 -9.92 -4.77
CA THR A 302 -2.61 -10.96 -3.97
C THR A 302 -1.10 -10.76 -3.90
N GLN A 303 -0.43 -10.49 -5.02
CA GLN A 303 1.03 -10.32 -5.08
C GLN A 303 1.53 -9.19 -4.16
N TYR A 304 0.77 -8.10 -4.06
CA TYR A 304 1.11 -6.95 -3.24
C TYR A 304 0.33 -6.87 -1.92
N ASN A 305 -0.40 -7.93 -1.55
CA ASN A 305 -1.17 -8.03 -0.30
C ASN A 305 -2.10 -6.81 -0.07
N LEU A 306 -2.85 -6.42 -1.11
CA LEU A 306 -3.67 -5.20 -1.08
C LEU A 306 -5.05 -5.40 -0.45
N ILE A 307 -5.46 -6.64 -0.16
CA ILE A 307 -6.82 -6.97 0.29
C ILE A 307 -7.19 -6.19 1.55
N ASP A 308 -6.27 -6.03 2.50
CA ASP A 308 -6.57 -5.45 3.83
C ASP A 308 -6.30 -3.95 3.96
N LEU A 309 -5.96 -3.28 2.85
CA LEU A 309 -5.74 -1.83 2.83
C LEU A 309 -7.03 -1.03 3.12
#